data_AF-K1SVX6-F1
#
_entry.id   AF-K1SVX6-F1
#
_cell.length_a   1.000
_cell.length_b   1.000
_cell.length_c   1.000
_cell.angle_alpha   90.00
_cell.angle_beta   90.00
_cell.angle_gamma   90.00
#
_symmetry.space_group_name_H-M   'P 1'
#
loop_
_entity.id
_entity.type
_entity.pdbx_description
1 polymer ?
#
loop_
_entity_poly.entity_id
_entity_poly.type
_entity_poly.pdbx_seq_one_letter_code
_entity_poly.pdbx_strand_id
1 'polypeptide(L)'
;LGALIVLNPRIKYLFGKVTMYTTYKAVARNALIWFLRRYFPDRDRLVEGIHPLKLDLDDPYYEELFSGETYMENYHILIQKIREFNENIPPLINAYMNLSPTMRVFDTVMNPDFGGVEETGILVTIRDIYPEKRMRYTRWQGWRANLKHRREEFSERLREHLGRITRKRKN
;
A
#
# COMPACT_ATOMS: atom_id res chain seq x y z
N LEU A 1 -6.10 -7.24 4.10
CA LEU A 1 -6.19 -7.55 2.64
C LEU A 1 -6.86 -8.89 2.34
N GLY A 2 -6.29 -10.03 2.81
CA GLY A 2 -6.81 -11.36 2.47
C GLY A 2 -8.30 -11.58 2.79
N ALA A 3 -8.79 -11.04 3.92
CA ALA A 3 -10.20 -11.15 4.28
C ALA A 3 -11.13 -10.40 3.30
N LEU A 4 -10.71 -9.23 2.80
CA LEU A 4 -11.49 -8.46 1.81
C LEU A 4 -11.61 -9.21 0.49
N ILE A 5 -10.52 -9.85 0.03
CA ILE A 5 -10.50 -10.66 -1.19
C ILE A 5 -11.43 -11.87 -1.03
N VAL A 6 -11.40 -12.54 0.13
CA VAL A 6 -12.25 -13.71 0.42
C VAL A 6 -13.73 -13.35 0.50
N LEU A 7 -14.05 -12.21 1.14
CA LEU A 7 -15.43 -11.75 1.33
C LEU A 7 -16.04 -11.15 0.05
N ASN A 8 -15.21 -10.68 -0.89
CA ASN A 8 -15.67 -10.00 -2.09
C ASN A 8 -15.03 -10.60 -3.35
N PRO A 9 -15.35 -11.84 -3.76
CA PRO A 9 -14.64 -12.54 -4.83
C PRO A 9 -14.68 -11.85 -6.21
N ARG A 10 -15.55 -10.85 -6.42
CA ARG A 10 -15.68 -10.08 -7.65
C ARG A 10 -14.70 -8.91 -7.76
N ILE A 11 -14.03 -8.50 -6.67
CA ILE A 11 -13.08 -7.38 -6.74
C ILE A 11 -11.87 -7.77 -7.58
N LYS A 12 -11.42 -6.85 -8.44
CA LYS A 12 -10.27 -7.04 -9.34
C LYS A 12 -9.03 -6.28 -8.88
N TYR A 13 -9.24 -5.13 -8.26
CA TYR A 13 -8.19 -4.22 -7.83
C TYR A 13 -8.39 -3.79 -6.39
N LEU A 14 -7.29 -3.47 -5.73
CA LEU A 14 -7.24 -2.82 -4.42
C LEU A 14 -6.48 -1.52 -4.59
N PHE A 15 -7.19 -0.41 -4.42
CA PHE A 15 -6.62 0.93 -4.43
C PHE A 15 -6.51 1.43 -2.98
N GLY A 16 -5.40 2.08 -2.67
CA GLY A 16 -5.15 2.61 -1.34
C GLY A 16 -3.95 3.52 -1.33
N LYS A 17 -3.45 3.80 -0.12
CA LYS A 17 -2.29 4.64 0.11
C LYS A 17 -1.34 3.99 1.10
N VAL A 18 -0.07 4.34 1.00
CA VAL A 18 0.94 4.09 2.03
C VAL A 18 1.43 5.43 2.55
N THR A 19 1.64 5.51 3.86
CA THR A 19 2.02 6.74 4.54
C THR A 19 3.47 6.64 5.00
N MET A 20 4.23 7.71 4.79
CA MET A 20 5.58 7.91 5.32
C MET A 20 5.59 9.09 6.29
N TYR A 21 6.35 8.94 7.37
CA TYR A 21 6.46 9.96 8.40
C TYR A 21 7.40 11.08 7.95
N THR A 22 7.11 12.30 8.39
CA THR A 22 7.89 13.51 8.07
C THR A 22 9.32 13.49 8.61
N THR A 23 9.60 12.65 9.60
CA THR A 23 10.94 12.46 10.16
C THR A 23 11.85 11.62 9.27
N TYR A 24 11.30 10.93 8.27
CA TYR A 24 12.05 10.09 7.35
C TYR A 24 13.01 10.94 6.52
N LYS A 25 14.30 10.60 6.52
CA LYS A 25 15.31 11.40 5.81
C LYS A 25 14.97 11.53 4.32
N ALA A 26 14.94 12.77 3.82
CA ALA A 26 14.51 13.08 2.46
C ALA A 26 15.27 12.29 1.38
N VAL A 27 16.59 12.09 1.55
CA VAL A 27 17.39 11.28 0.60
C VAL A 27 16.97 9.81 0.61
N ALA A 28 16.78 9.21 1.78
CA ALA A 28 16.30 7.84 1.90
C ALA A 28 14.88 7.68 1.32
N ARG A 29 14.01 8.67 1.59
CA ARG A 29 12.65 8.71 1.05
C ARG A 29 12.68 8.79 -0.47
N ASN A 30 13.43 9.73 -1.03
CA ASN A 30 13.48 9.94 -2.47
C ASN A 30 14.07 8.70 -3.16
N ALA A 31 15.09 8.06 -2.59
CA ALA A 31 15.59 6.78 -3.09
C ALA A 31 14.52 5.68 -3.10
N LEU A 32 13.71 5.59 -2.04
CA LEU A 32 12.58 4.65 -1.97
C LEU A 32 11.51 4.96 -3.02
N ILE A 33 11.07 6.22 -3.13
CA ILE A 33 10.04 6.61 -4.10
C ILE A 33 10.55 6.42 -5.53
N TRP A 34 11.81 6.76 -5.81
CA TRP A 34 12.44 6.53 -7.10
C TRP A 34 12.40 5.04 -7.46
N PHE A 35 12.86 4.18 -6.54
CA PHE A 35 12.86 2.72 -6.74
C PHE A 35 11.45 2.22 -7.04
N LEU A 36 10.46 2.67 -6.27
CA LEU A 36 9.07 2.29 -6.47
C LEU A 36 8.54 2.74 -7.84
N ARG A 37 8.83 3.98 -8.28
CA ARG A 37 8.41 4.48 -9.60
C ARG A 37 9.09 3.72 -10.74
N ARG A 38 10.35 3.33 -10.58
CA ARG A 38 11.11 2.55 -11.56
C ARG A 38 10.49 1.17 -11.79
N TYR A 39 10.19 0.45 -10.70
CA TYR A 39 9.76 -0.95 -10.77
C TYR A 39 8.25 -1.15 -10.80
N PHE A 40 7.49 -0.19 -10.29
CA PHE A 40 6.02 -0.25 -10.19
C PHE A 40 5.34 0.99 -10.79
N PRO A 41 5.67 1.40 -12.03
CA PRO A 41 5.16 2.64 -12.61
C PRO A 41 3.66 2.57 -12.90
N ASP A 42 3.00 3.73 -12.82
CA ASP A 42 1.68 3.91 -13.42
C ASP A 42 1.78 4.21 -14.92
N ARG A 43 1.97 3.17 -15.73
CA ARG A 43 2.15 3.28 -17.18
C ARG A 43 0.96 3.90 -17.91
N ASP A 44 -0.24 3.73 -17.36
CA ASP A 44 -1.47 4.20 -17.99
C ASP A 44 -1.90 5.59 -17.50
N ARG A 45 -1.15 6.19 -16.56
CA ARG A 45 -1.48 7.49 -15.94
C ARG A 45 -2.93 7.55 -15.44
N LEU A 46 -3.30 6.55 -14.64
CA LEU A 46 -4.62 6.41 -14.05
C LEU A 46 -4.89 7.43 -12.95
N VAL A 47 -3.85 7.88 -12.23
CA VAL A 47 -3.98 8.80 -11.10
C VAL A 47 -2.84 9.81 -11.10
N GLU A 48 -3.20 11.08 -10.98
CA GLU A 48 -2.28 12.20 -10.80
C GLU A 48 -2.61 12.91 -9.48
N GLY A 49 -1.58 13.38 -8.77
CA GLY A 49 -1.75 14.18 -7.57
C GLY A 49 -2.26 15.58 -7.91
N ILE A 50 -3.21 16.10 -7.12
CA ILE A 50 -3.66 17.50 -7.26
C ILE A 50 -2.53 18.47 -6.89
N HIS A 51 -1.81 18.16 -5.81
CA HIS A 51 -0.65 18.88 -5.33
C HIS A 51 0.47 17.88 -4.99
N PRO A 52 1.15 17.32 -6.01
CA PRO A 52 2.17 16.31 -5.80
C PRO A 52 3.38 16.93 -5.10
N LEU A 53 4.00 16.16 -4.23
CA LEU A 53 5.24 16.53 -3.58
C LEU A 53 6.33 16.65 -4.66
N LYS A 54 7.06 17.77 -4.65
CA LYS A 54 8.25 17.91 -5.50
C LYS A 54 9.36 17.03 -4.93
N LEU A 55 9.61 15.95 -5.64
CA LEU A 55 10.65 14.99 -5.35
C LEU A 55 11.62 15.11 -6.52
N ASP A 56 12.85 15.54 -6.27
CA ASP A 56 13.89 15.72 -7.30
C ASP A 56 14.36 14.35 -7.84
N LEU A 57 13.43 13.57 -8.40
CA LEU A 57 13.65 12.18 -8.83
C LEU A 57 14.30 12.08 -10.21
N ASP A 58 14.32 13.18 -10.96
CA ASP A 58 15.01 13.28 -12.25
C ASP A 58 16.53 13.51 -12.07
N ASP A 59 17.01 13.56 -10.83
CA ASP A 59 18.43 13.65 -10.50
C ASP A 59 19.18 12.39 -11.01
N PRO A 60 20.21 12.53 -11.87
CA PRO A 60 21.04 11.43 -12.35
C PRO A 60 21.62 10.55 -11.24
N TYR A 61 21.78 11.12 -10.03
CA TYR A 61 22.20 10.41 -8.83
C TYR A 61 21.47 9.09 -8.61
N TYR A 62 20.15 9.02 -8.84
CA TYR A 62 19.40 7.79 -8.55
C TYR A 62 19.61 6.70 -9.61
N GLU A 63 19.76 7.08 -10.88
CA GLU A 63 20.12 6.11 -11.93
C GLU A 63 21.55 5.55 -11.69
N GLU A 64 22.47 6.37 -11.20
CA GLU A 64 23.82 5.91 -10.80
C GLU A 64 23.82 5.05 -9.53
N LEU A 65 23.00 5.42 -8.54
CA LEU A 65 22.86 4.68 -7.30
C LEU A 65 22.33 3.26 -7.55
N PHE A 66 21.28 3.12 -8.37
CA PHE A 66 20.63 1.84 -8.66
C PHE A 66 21.23 1.16 -9.91
N SER A 67 22.51 0.85 -9.82
CA SER A 67 23.33 0.26 -10.90
C SER A 67 23.24 -1.27 -11.04
N GLY A 68 22.43 -1.95 -10.21
CA GLY A 68 22.22 -3.39 -10.32
C GLY A 68 21.49 -3.79 -11.61
N GLU A 69 21.80 -4.98 -12.12
CA GLU A 69 21.19 -5.52 -13.34
C GLU A 69 19.80 -6.10 -13.06
N THR A 70 19.58 -6.56 -11.82
CA THR A 70 18.34 -7.22 -11.40
C THR A 70 17.57 -6.40 -10.37
N TYR A 71 16.24 -6.63 -10.30
CA TYR A 71 15.39 -6.08 -9.24
C TYR A 71 15.95 -6.38 -7.84
N MET A 72 16.45 -7.61 -7.64
CA MET A 72 16.96 -8.05 -6.34
C MET A 72 18.25 -7.33 -5.96
N GLU A 73 19.17 -7.11 -6.90
CA GLU A 73 20.38 -6.32 -6.67
C GLU A 73 20.04 -4.88 -6.29
N ASN A 74 19.18 -4.21 -7.06
CA ASN A 74 18.76 -2.85 -6.74
C ASN A 74 17.95 -2.77 -5.45
N TYR A 75 17.21 -3.82 -5.09
CA TYR A 75 16.52 -3.91 -3.80
C TYR A 75 17.51 -4.03 -2.64
N HIS A 76 18.62 -4.74 -2.81
CA HIS A 76 19.70 -4.78 -1.82
C HIS A 76 20.40 -3.43 -1.66
N ILE A 77 20.68 -2.75 -2.77
CA ILE A 77 21.21 -1.37 -2.77
C ILE A 77 20.25 -0.43 -2.02
N LEU A 78 18.95 -0.51 -2.29
CA LEU A 78 17.93 0.28 -1.59
C LEU A 78 17.98 0.08 -0.07
N ILE A 79 18.03 -1.17 0.38
CA ILE A 79 18.10 -1.50 1.81
C ILE A 79 19.36 -0.92 2.43
N GLN A 80 20.51 -1.09 1.78
CA GLN A 80 21.78 -0.55 2.26
C GLN A 80 21.69 0.98 2.38
N LYS A 81 21.21 1.64 1.33
CA LYS A 81 21.10 3.10 1.29
C LYS A 81 20.19 3.64 2.39
N ILE A 82 19.03 3.03 2.60
CA ILE A 82 18.09 3.43 3.66
C ILE A 82 18.73 3.27 5.05
N ARG A 83 19.49 2.18 5.26
CA ARG A 83 20.17 1.92 6.53
C ARG A 83 21.31 2.89 6.84
N GLU A 84 21.98 3.46 5.82
CA GLU A 84 22.96 4.54 6.02
C GLU A 84 22.37 5.75 6.75
N PHE A 85 21.06 5.96 6.64
CA PHE A 85 20.34 7.04 7.31
C PHE A 85 19.66 6.62 8.62
N ASN A 86 19.98 5.43 9.15
CA ASN A 86 19.31 4.81 10.29
C ASN A 86 17.80 4.63 10.10
N GLU A 87 17.33 4.57 8.85
CA GLU A 87 15.94 4.34 8.50
C GLU A 87 15.69 2.87 8.14
N ASN A 88 14.42 2.51 7.98
CA ASN A 88 14.00 1.20 7.44
C ASN A 88 12.94 1.39 6.36
N ILE A 89 12.82 0.43 5.43
CA ILE A 89 11.68 0.42 4.51
C ILE A 89 10.41 0.20 5.35
N PRO A 90 9.38 1.06 5.23
CA PRO A 90 8.13 0.86 5.94
C PRO A 90 7.55 -0.55 5.69
N PRO A 91 7.16 -1.31 6.75
CA PRO A 91 6.74 -2.70 6.60
C PRO A 91 5.60 -2.90 5.60
N LEU A 92 4.67 -1.94 5.51
CA LEU A 92 3.57 -1.99 4.55
C LEU A 92 4.08 -1.91 3.10
N ILE A 93 5.01 -1.01 2.80
CA ILE A 93 5.61 -0.88 1.46
C ILE A 93 6.31 -2.18 1.09
N ASN A 94 7.13 -2.71 2.01
CA ASN A 94 7.80 -4.00 1.81
C ASN A 94 6.82 -5.16 1.58
N ALA A 95 5.70 -5.18 2.31
CA ALA A 95 4.67 -6.18 2.13
C ALA A 95 4.04 -6.12 0.73
N TYR A 96 3.81 -4.92 0.18
CA TYR A 96 3.21 -4.74 -1.15
C TYR A 96 4.19 -5.03 -2.29
N MET A 97 5.45 -4.60 -2.19
CA MET A 97 6.49 -4.93 -3.19
C MET A 97 6.64 -6.44 -3.40
N ASN A 98 6.49 -7.22 -2.33
CA ASN A 98 6.57 -8.68 -2.35
C ASN A 98 5.21 -9.38 -2.58
N LEU A 99 4.14 -8.62 -2.85
CA LEU A 99 2.78 -9.17 -2.97
C LEU A 99 2.43 -9.54 -4.41
N SER A 100 2.80 -8.69 -5.36
CA SER A 100 2.43 -8.82 -6.77
C SER A 100 3.43 -8.09 -7.67
N PRO A 101 3.78 -8.63 -8.85
CA PRO A 101 4.63 -7.96 -9.82
C PRO A 101 3.92 -6.83 -10.57
N THR A 102 2.59 -6.71 -10.46
CA THR A 102 1.79 -5.68 -11.17
C THR A 102 1.27 -4.60 -10.23
N MET A 103 1.88 -4.47 -9.05
CA MET A 103 1.66 -3.30 -8.21
C MET A 103 1.97 -2.03 -9.01
N ARG A 104 1.20 -0.97 -8.78
CA ARG A 104 1.49 0.37 -9.27
C ARG A 104 1.61 1.33 -8.11
N VAL A 105 2.55 2.26 -8.21
CA VAL A 105 2.62 3.45 -7.36
C VAL A 105 2.23 4.67 -8.17
N PHE A 106 1.54 5.58 -7.51
CA PHE A 106 1.11 6.87 -8.06
C PHE A 106 1.90 8.00 -7.41
N ASP A 107 1.45 9.24 -7.60
CA ASP A 107 2.05 10.40 -6.95
C ASP A 107 2.01 10.32 -5.42
N THR A 108 3.04 10.93 -4.84
CA THR A 108 3.13 11.20 -3.41
C THR A 108 2.61 12.59 -3.15
N VAL A 109 1.71 12.74 -2.18
CA VAL A 109 1.15 14.03 -1.75
C VAL A 109 1.41 14.25 -0.27
N MET A 110 1.50 15.50 0.14
CA MET A 110 1.52 15.85 1.56
C MET A 110 0.08 15.96 2.07
N ASN A 111 -0.19 15.41 3.25
CA ASN A 111 -1.49 15.48 3.89
C ASN A 111 -1.41 16.41 5.13
N PRO A 112 -1.70 17.72 4.97
CA PRO A 112 -1.62 18.68 6.08
C PRO A 112 -2.63 18.38 7.20
N ASP A 113 -3.80 17.85 6.86
CA ASP A 113 -4.86 17.50 7.81
C ASP A 113 -4.53 16.27 8.66
N PHE A 114 -3.47 15.53 8.31
CA PHE A 114 -3.00 14.35 9.02
C PHE A 114 -1.52 14.47 9.40
N GLY A 115 -1.18 15.55 10.11
CA GLY A 115 0.17 15.74 10.67
C GLY A 115 1.27 15.99 9.63
N GLY A 116 0.89 16.43 8.42
CA GLY A 116 1.82 16.73 7.34
C GLY A 116 2.52 15.49 6.77
N VAL A 117 1.99 14.28 7.01
CA VAL A 117 2.59 13.06 6.48
C VAL A 117 2.57 13.02 4.97
N GLU A 118 3.43 12.17 4.41
CA GLU A 118 3.51 11.98 2.97
C GLU A 118 2.81 10.68 2.59
N GLU A 119 1.94 10.76 1.60
CA GLU A 119 1.08 9.65 1.22
C GLU A 119 1.26 9.33 -0.25
N THR A 120 1.65 8.09 -0.53
CA THR A 120 1.82 7.59 -1.90
C THR A 120 0.64 6.69 -2.23
N GLY A 121 -0.06 7.00 -3.33
CA GLY A 121 -1.12 6.14 -3.84
C GLY A 121 -0.55 4.81 -4.34
N ILE A 122 -1.27 3.71 -4.13
CA ILE A 122 -0.92 2.39 -4.64
C ILE A 122 -2.13 1.66 -5.22
N LEU A 123 -1.89 0.83 -6.24
CA LEU A 123 -2.87 -0.10 -6.81
C LEU A 123 -2.29 -1.50 -6.85
N VAL A 124 -3.07 -2.49 -6.42
CA VAL A 124 -2.70 -3.91 -6.53
C VAL A 124 -3.76 -4.65 -7.34
N THR A 125 -3.33 -5.36 -8.37
CA THR A 125 -4.19 -6.28 -9.13
C THR A 125 -4.28 -7.61 -8.40
N ILE A 126 -5.49 -7.99 -7.96
CA ILE A 126 -5.70 -9.16 -7.10
C ILE A 126 -5.35 -10.47 -7.80
N ARG A 127 -5.60 -10.54 -9.11
CA ARG A 127 -5.33 -11.73 -9.92
C ARG A 127 -3.83 -12.06 -9.99
N ASP A 128 -3.00 -11.04 -9.87
CA ASP A 128 -1.55 -11.13 -10.04
C ASP A 128 -0.83 -11.24 -8.69
N ILE A 129 -1.57 -11.40 -7.59
CA ILE A 129 -0.96 -11.71 -6.28
C ILE A 129 -0.34 -13.10 -6.37
N TYR A 130 0.92 -13.22 -5.95
CA TYR A 130 1.65 -14.49 -6.00
C TYR A 130 0.84 -15.64 -5.34
N PRO A 131 0.75 -16.82 -5.99
CA PRO A 131 -0.07 -17.93 -5.51
C PRO A 131 0.19 -18.32 -4.05
N GLU A 132 1.46 -18.33 -3.64
CA GLU A 132 1.88 -18.64 -2.27
C GLU A 132 1.29 -17.66 -1.24
N LYS A 133 1.28 -16.36 -1.57
CA LYS A 133 0.71 -15.31 -0.72
C LYS A 133 -0.81 -15.40 -0.69
N ARG A 134 -1.44 -15.72 -1.82
CA ARG A 134 -2.90 -15.90 -1.94
C ARG A 134 -3.39 -17.11 -1.15
N MET A 135 -2.71 -18.25 -1.26
CA MET A 135 -3.09 -19.51 -0.61
C MET A 135 -3.14 -19.42 0.90
N ARG A 136 -2.28 -18.60 1.53
CA ARG A 136 -2.32 -18.33 2.98
C ARG A 136 -3.69 -17.89 3.48
N TYR A 137 -4.48 -17.22 2.65
CA TYR A 137 -5.79 -16.68 3.01
C TYR A 137 -6.96 -17.42 2.36
N THR A 138 -6.73 -18.24 1.32
CA THR A 138 -7.82 -18.94 0.62
C THR A 138 -7.91 -20.43 0.94
N ARG A 139 -6.86 -21.04 1.53
CA ARG A 139 -6.77 -22.50 1.71
C ARG A 139 -7.74 -23.07 2.75
N TRP A 140 -8.00 -22.36 3.84
CA TRP A 140 -8.86 -22.89 4.91
C TRP A 140 -10.33 -22.52 4.67
N GLN A 141 -11.17 -23.49 4.29
CA GLN A 141 -12.61 -23.26 4.04
C GLN A 141 -13.33 -22.77 5.31
N GLY A 142 -12.94 -23.29 6.48
CA GLY A 142 -13.45 -22.79 7.77
C GLY A 142 -13.14 -21.31 7.99
N TRP A 143 -12.10 -20.75 7.36
CA TRP A 143 -11.76 -19.33 7.46
C TRP A 143 -12.79 -18.49 6.74
N ARG A 144 -13.19 -18.95 5.54
CA ARG A 144 -14.20 -18.27 4.72
C ARG A 144 -15.56 -18.32 5.41
N ALA A 145 -15.94 -19.47 5.97
CA ALA A 145 -17.18 -19.64 6.72
C ALA A 145 -17.20 -18.75 7.98
N ASN A 146 -16.13 -18.78 8.77
CA ASN A 146 -15.98 -17.96 9.96
C ASN A 146 -15.99 -16.46 9.65
N LEU A 147 -15.37 -16.03 8.55
CA LEU A 147 -15.39 -14.62 8.13
C LEU A 147 -16.79 -14.15 7.70
N LYS A 148 -17.54 -14.99 6.98
CA LYS A 148 -18.93 -14.67 6.62
C LYS A 148 -19.80 -14.53 7.86
N HIS A 149 -19.70 -15.51 8.76
CA HIS A 149 -20.44 -15.51 10.02
C HIS A 149 -20.13 -14.28 10.88
N ARG A 150 -18.85 -13.96 11.11
CA ARG A 150 -18.46 -12.75 11.86
C ARG A 150 -18.95 -11.45 11.22
N ARG A 151 -19.00 -11.39 9.88
CA ARG A 151 -19.54 -10.23 9.16
C ARG A 151 -21.04 -10.07 9.40
N GLU A 152 -21.78 -11.17 9.43
CA GLU A 152 -23.21 -11.20 9.72
C GLU A 152 -23.48 -10.75 11.17
N GLU A 153 -22.80 -11.35 12.15
CA GLU A 153 -22.90 -10.96 13.56
C GLU A 153 -22.59 -9.47 13.79
N PHE A 154 -21.53 -8.96 13.15
CA PHE A 154 -21.18 -7.54 13.24
C PHE A 154 -22.25 -6.64 12.62
N SER A 155 -22.83 -7.05 11.50
CA SER A 155 -23.89 -6.31 10.80
C SER A 155 -25.19 -6.25 11.61
N GLU A 156 -25.50 -7.30 12.36
CA GLU A 156 -26.63 -7.33 13.30
C GLU A 156 -26.40 -6.40 14.48
N ARG A 157 -25.23 -6.49 15.13
CA ARG A 157 -24.85 -5.59 16.24
C ARG A 157 -24.87 -4.12 15.83
N LEU A 158 -24.40 -3.80 14.62
CA LEU A 158 -24.47 -2.45 14.06
C LEU A 158 -25.90 -1.97 13.87
N ARG A 159 -26.78 -2.80 13.30
CA ARG A 159 -28.20 -2.48 13.13
C ARG A 159 -28.88 -2.19 14.47
N GLU A 160 -28.64 -3.01 15.48
CA GLU A 160 -29.16 -2.79 16.83
C GLU A 160 -28.64 -1.47 17.44
N HIS A 161 -27.32 -1.23 17.35
CA HIS A 161 -26.70 -0.04 17.92
C HIS A 161 -27.20 1.25 17.26
N LEU A 162 -27.25 1.29 15.92
CA LEU A 162 -27.76 2.44 15.16
C LEU A 162 -29.25 2.67 15.45
N GLY A 163 -30.04 1.60 15.58
CA GLY A 163 -31.45 1.66 15.98
C GLY A 163 -31.65 2.29 17.37
N ARG A 164 -30.78 1.98 18.34
CA ARG A 164 -30.82 2.61 19.69
C ARG A 164 -30.49 4.10 19.64
N ILE A 165 -29.51 4.52 18.84
CA ILE A 165 -29.15 5.94 18.65
C ILE A 165 -30.31 6.72 18.04
N THR A 166 -30.96 6.15 17.02
CA THR A 166 -32.10 6.82 16.35
C THR A 166 -33.32 6.96 17.26
N ARG A 167 -33.59 5.99 18.14
CA ARG A 167 -34.64 6.12 19.18
C ARG A 167 -34.30 7.19 20.21
N LYS A 168 -33.05 7.28 20.67
CA LYS A 168 -32.60 8.31 21.63
C LYS A 168 -32.64 9.75 21.07
N ARG A 169 -32.57 9.93 19.76
CA ARG A 169 -32.68 11.25 19.10
C ARG A 169 -34.12 11.69 18.83
N LYS A 170 -35.09 10.77 18.92
CA LYS A 170 -36.53 11.04 18.71
C LYS A 170 -37.31 11.28 20.00
N ASN A 171 -36.68 11.02 21.15
CA ASN A 171 -37.15 11.41 22.49
C ASN A 171 -36.35 12.62 22.96
#